data_AF-A0A9W9A6L6-F1
#
_entry.id   AF-A0A9W9A6L6-F1
#
_cell.length_a   1.000
_cell.length_b   1.000
_cell.length_c   1.000
_cell.angle_alpha   90.00
_cell.angle_beta   90.00
_cell.angle_gamma   90.00
#
_symmetry.space_group_name_H-M   'P 1'
#
loop_
_entity.id
_entity.type
_entity.pdbx_description
1 polymer ?
#
loop_
_entity_poly.entity_id
_entity_poly.type
_entity_poly.pdbx_seq_one_letter_code
_entity_poly.pdbx_strand_id
1 'polypeptide(L)'
;MFASVTAGLLLAATTTTAFPTARQTTCTPSFTPGVGYAVSSNINDSYVWQYNGASAGVLSAVYLLPTPPEFEPWNLTSTSTGGWTISSDSTSSCVLAPADTTLTTGSCSNAAGSDADFAISCSSCTDTSATACTLTVASTSECVNVPGDSDGNPEVRTMECTGSPQQLWDFTEL
;
A
#
# COMPACT_ATOMS: atom_id res chain seq x y z
N MET A 1 2.66 -66.52 38.33
CA MET A 1 3.21 -65.35 37.62
C MET A 1 2.58 -65.31 36.25
N PHE A 2 1.75 -64.30 35.97
CA PHE A 2 1.56 -63.64 34.67
C PHE A 2 0.66 -62.42 34.96
N ALA A 3 1.25 -61.24 34.85
CA ALA A 3 0.58 -59.96 35.03
C ALA A 3 -0.08 -59.56 33.70
N SER A 4 -1.33 -59.10 33.74
CA SER A 4 -1.97 -58.43 32.60
C SER A 4 -2.19 -56.97 32.98
N VAL A 5 -1.58 -56.09 32.19
CA VAL A 5 -1.54 -54.63 32.38
C VAL A 5 -2.78 -54.03 31.73
N THR A 6 -3.58 -53.30 32.51
CA THR A 6 -4.70 -52.50 32.01
C THR A 6 -4.16 -51.27 31.29
N ALA A 7 -4.32 -51.20 29.97
CA ALA A 7 -4.01 -50.00 29.19
C ALA A 7 -5.14 -48.98 29.37
N GLY A 8 -4.86 -47.91 30.13
CA GLY A 8 -5.73 -46.74 30.22
C GLY A 8 -5.61 -45.89 28.96
N LEU A 9 -6.70 -45.76 28.22
CA LEU A 9 -6.81 -44.89 27.06
C LEU A 9 -6.95 -43.43 27.54
N LEU A 10 -5.86 -42.67 27.52
CA LEU A 10 -5.87 -41.22 27.73
C LEU A 10 -6.42 -40.54 26.46
N LEU A 11 -7.66 -40.07 26.50
CA LEU A 11 -8.14 -39.09 25.53
C LEU A 11 -7.49 -37.73 25.85
N ALA A 12 -6.45 -37.37 25.11
CA ALA A 12 -5.97 -36.00 25.06
C ALA A 12 -6.96 -35.20 24.20
N ALA A 13 -7.86 -34.46 24.85
CA ALA A 13 -8.67 -33.45 24.19
C ALA A 13 -7.74 -32.30 23.77
N THR A 14 -7.35 -32.27 22.50
CA THR A 14 -6.68 -31.11 21.90
C THR A 14 -7.69 -29.97 21.83
N THR A 15 -7.65 -29.09 22.82
CA THR A 15 -8.29 -27.78 22.75
C THR A 15 -7.54 -26.95 21.70
N THR A 16 -7.97 -27.05 20.45
CA THR A 16 -7.65 -26.03 19.45
C THR A 16 -8.32 -24.74 19.89
N THR A 17 -7.56 -23.85 20.51
CA THR A 17 -7.93 -22.44 20.65
C THR A 17 -7.99 -21.87 19.23
N ALA A 18 -9.17 -21.96 18.62
CA ALA A 18 -9.51 -21.15 17.48
C ALA A 18 -9.48 -19.71 17.98
N PHE A 19 -8.38 -19.02 17.75
CA PHE A 19 -8.34 -17.57 17.87
C PHE A 19 -9.42 -17.05 16.92
N PRO A 20 -10.40 -16.28 17.39
CA PRO A 20 -11.27 -15.59 16.47
C PRO A 20 -10.36 -14.68 15.63
N THR A 21 -10.21 -14.99 14.35
CA THR A 21 -9.73 -14.03 13.38
C THR A 21 -10.73 -12.88 13.43
N ALA A 22 -10.43 -11.85 14.21
CA ALA A 22 -11.16 -10.60 14.12
C ALA A 22 -11.09 -10.22 12.64
N ARG A 23 -12.24 -10.21 11.96
CA ARG A 23 -12.32 -9.66 10.62
C ARG A 23 -11.91 -8.19 10.77
N GLN A 24 -10.69 -7.87 10.36
CA GLN A 24 -10.28 -6.48 10.26
C GLN A 24 -11.26 -5.84 9.29
N THR A 25 -12.10 -4.93 9.79
CA THR A 25 -13.03 -4.18 8.94
C THR A 25 -12.18 -3.27 8.08
N THR A 26 -11.95 -3.65 6.84
CA THR A 26 -11.28 -2.79 5.87
C THR A 26 -12.30 -1.87 5.21
N CYS A 27 -11.84 -0.71 4.78
CA CYS A 27 -12.60 0.25 4.01
C CYS A 27 -11.87 0.59 2.71
N THR A 28 -12.64 0.94 1.67
CA THR A 28 -12.10 1.58 0.47
C THR A 28 -12.26 3.08 0.66
N PRO A 29 -11.17 3.86 0.69
CA PRO A 29 -11.27 5.30 0.85
C PRO A 29 -11.96 5.95 -0.35
N SER A 30 -12.69 7.03 -0.10
CA SER A 30 -13.16 7.94 -1.14
C SER A 30 -12.26 9.17 -1.13
N PHE A 31 -11.57 9.44 -2.23
CA PHE A 31 -10.78 10.64 -2.40
C PHE A 31 -11.57 11.70 -3.16
N THR A 32 -11.45 12.96 -2.73
CA THR A 32 -12.12 14.09 -3.35
C THR A 32 -11.37 14.49 -4.63
N PRO A 33 -12.02 14.49 -5.81
CA PRO A 33 -11.36 14.88 -7.04
C PRO A 33 -10.83 16.32 -6.98
N GLY A 34 -9.57 16.51 -7.41
CA GLY A 34 -8.91 17.83 -7.42
C GLY A 34 -8.33 18.27 -6.07
N VAL A 35 -8.45 17.44 -5.03
CA VAL A 35 -7.76 17.62 -3.75
C VAL A 35 -6.41 16.90 -3.78
N GLY A 36 -5.42 17.55 -3.18
CA GLY A 36 -4.07 17.02 -3.04
C GLY A 36 -3.89 16.21 -1.75
N TYR A 37 -3.13 15.13 -1.82
CA TYR A 37 -2.89 14.24 -0.68
C TYR A 37 -1.38 14.02 -0.44
N ALA A 38 -0.98 14.02 0.82
CA ALA A 38 0.28 13.45 1.26
C ALA A 38 0.15 11.93 1.35
N VAL A 39 1.15 11.20 0.86
CA VAL A 39 1.26 9.74 1.01
C VAL A 39 2.48 9.45 1.87
N SER A 40 2.26 9.09 3.13
CA SER A 40 3.33 8.81 4.10
C SER A 40 3.42 7.33 4.43
N SER A 41 4.61 6.89 4.84
CA SER A 41 4.77 5.55 5.41
C SER A 41 4.03 5.46 6.75
N ASN A 42 3.25 4.39 6.95
CA ASN A 42 2.56 4.17 8.23
C ASN A 42 3.55 3.84 9.38
N ILE A 43 4.77 3.44 9.05
CA ILE A 43 5.84 3.20 10.04
C ILE A 43 6.44 4.53 10.54
N ASN A 44 6.56 5.52 9.66
CA ASN A 44 7.19 6.81 9.96
C ASN A 44 6.59 7.93 9.11
N ASP A 45 5.76 8.75 9.75
CA ASP A 45 5.03 9.89 9.17
C ASP A 45 5.93 11.10 8.86
N SER A 46 7.18 11.09 9.34
CA SER A 46 8.17 12.12 9.01
C SER A 46 8.74 11.96 7.59
N TYR A 47 8.24 10.99 6.82
CA TYR A 47 8.61 10.76 5.44
C TYR A 47 7.37 10.63 4.54
N VAL A 48 7.44 11.26 3.37
CA VAL A 48 6.38 11.26 2.36
C VAL A 48 6.92 10.84 1.01
N TRP A 49 6.03 10.32 0.17
CA TRP A 49 6.32 10.06 -1.23
C TRP A 49 6.66 11.38 -1.92
N GLN A 50 7.81 11.39 -2.58
CA GLN A 50 8.27 12.46 -3.44
C GLN A 50 8.81 11.85 -4.73
N TYR A 51 8.92 12.69 -5.75
CA TYR A 51 9.52 12.31 -7.02
C TYR A 51 10.49 13.43 -7.44
N ASN A 52 11.57 13.07 -8.12
CA ASN A 52 12.66 14.01 -8.43
C ASN A 52 12.36 14.97 -9.61
N GLY A 53 11.13 15.47 -9.72
CA GLY A 53 10.78 16.54 -10.67
C GLY A 53 10.57 16.09 -12.12
N ALA A 54 9.93 14.93 -12.34
CA ALA A 54 9.39 14.57 -13.64
C ALA A 54 8.36 15.60 -14.11
N SER A 55 8.78 16.50 -15.00
CA SER A 55 7.85 17.17 -15.90
C SER A 55 7.26 16.14 -16.88
N ALA A 56 6.05 16.41 -17.37
CA ALA A 56 5.33 15.53 -18.28
C ALA A 56 6.25 14.96 -19.39
N GLY A 57 6.47 13.64 -19.37
CA GLY A 57 7.27 12.92 -20.37
C GLY A 57 8.67 12.45 -19.93
N VAL A 58 9.14 12.78 -18.73
CA VAL A 58 10.39 12.23 -18.17
C VAL A 58 10.05 11.28 -17.03
N LEU A 59 10.45 10.01 -17.12
CA LEU A 59 10.29 9.05 -16.02
C LEU A 59 11.09 9.52 -14.80
N SER A 60 10.46 9.64 -13.64
CA SER A 60 11.16 9.82 -12.36
C SER A 60 10.78 8.71 -11.40
N ALA A 61 11.74 8.20 -10.66
CA ALA A 61 11.46 7.28 -9.57
C ALA A 61 10.72 8.00 -8.42
N VAL A 62 9.89 7.22 -7.71
CA VAL A 62 9.20 7.66 -6.50
C VAL A 62 10.01 7.20 -5.29
N TYR A 63 10.28 8.14 -4.40
CA TYR A 63 11.11 7.96 -3.21
C TYR A 63 10.33 8.32 -1.96
N LEU A 64 10.69 7.68 -0.85
CA LEU A 64 10.28 8.05 0.49
C LEU A 64 11.35 8.98 1.09
N LEU A 65 11.05 10.27 1.18
CA LEU A 65 11.99 11.30 1.63
C LEU A 65 11.45 12.04 2.86
N PRO A 66 12.32 12.61 3.72
CA PRO A 66 11.88 13.40 4.87
C PRO A 66 10.92 14.50 4.44
N THR A 67 9.82 14.67 5.17
CA THR A 67 8.77 15.64 4.88
C THR A 67 9.34 17.05 4.91
N PRO A 68 9.45 17.74 3.76
CA PRO A 68 9.97 19.09 3.70
C PRO A 68 8.87 20.09 4.13
N PRO A 69 9.22 21.35 4.39
CA PRO A 69 8.23 22.40 4.73
C PRO A 69 7.18 22.61 3.63
N GLU A 70 7.56 22.36 2.38
CA GLU A 70 6.72 22.45 1.18
C GLU A 70 7.03 21.24 0.30
N PHE A 71 6.01 20.46 -0.05
CA PHE A 71 6.10 19.36 -1.01
C PHE A 71 4.89 19.37 -1.93
N GLU A 72 5.02 18.71 -3.08
CA GLU A 72 3.94 18.61 -4.04
C GLU A 72 2.94 17.51 -3.63
N PRO A 73 1.64 17.82 -3.62
CA PRO A 73 0.62 16.84 -3.29
C PRO A 73 0.42 15.82 -4.43
N TRP A 74 -0.05 14.63 -4.08
CA TRP A 74 -0.53 13.64 -5.04
C TRP A 74 -2.01 13.80 -5.29
N ASN A 75 -2.42 13.71 -6.56
CA ASN A 75 -3.83 13.70 -6.96
C ASN A 75 -4.29 12.24 -7.14
N LEU A 76 -5.47 11.92 -6.64
CA LEU A 76 -6.07 10.59 -6.81
C LEU A 76 -7.31 10.67 -7.71
N THR A 77 -7.33 9.86 -8.77
CA THR A 77 -8.44 9.79 -9.71
C THR A 77 -8.93 8.35 -9.87
N SER A 78 -10.23 8.13 -9.76
CA SER A 78 -10.81 6.78 -9.89
C SER A 78 -10.64 6.25 -11.32
N THR A 79 -10.29 4.98 -11.47
CA THR A 79 -10.24 4.28 -12.75
C THR A 79 -11.59 3.63 -13.09
N SER A 80 -11.79 3.23 -14.35
CA SER A 80 -13.00 2.53 -14.79
C SER A 80 -13.13 1.11 -14.23
N THR A 81 -12.06 0.56 -13.66
CA THR A 81 -11.97 -0.73 -12.96
C THR A 81 -12.27 -0.64 -11.46
N GLY A 82 -12.50 0.58 -10.94
CA GLY A 82 -12.78 0.82 -9.52
C GLY A 82 -11.53 0.96 -8.64
N GLY A 83 -10.33 0.99 -9.23
CA GLY A 83 -9.11 1.40 -8.55
C GLY A 83 -8.85 2.89 -8.68
N TRP A 84 -7.60 3.30 -8.46
CA TRP A 84 -7.18 4.69 -8.44
C TRP A 84 -5.86 4.87 -9.18
N THR A 85 -5.74 5.95 -9.94
CA THR A 85 -4.44 6.48 -10.35
C THR A 85 -3.94 7.46 -9.31
N ILE A 86 -2.63 7.46 -9.06
CA ILE A 86 -1.94 8.44 -8.22
C ILE A 86 -1.07 9.29 -9.14
N SER A 87 -1.26 10.60 -9.20
CA SER A 87 -0.56 11.47 -10.15
C SER A 87 0.06 12.69 -9.50
N SER A 88 1.24 13.08 -10.00
CA SER A 88 1.97 14.26 -9.50
C SER A 88 1.41 15.58 -10.04
N ASP A 89 0.64 15.51 -11.12
CA ASP A 89 -0.14 16.60 -11.68
C ASP A 89 -1.61 16.20 -11.79
N SER A 90 -2.44 17.09 -12.31
CA SER A 90 -3.88 16.89 -12.30
C SER A 90 -4.37 15.72 -13.16
N THR A 91 -3.60 15.17 -14.13
CA THR A 91 -4.05 14.02 -14.97
C THR A 91 -3.01 13.39 -15.93
N SER A 92 -1.82 13.95 -16.09
CA SER A 92 -0.89 13.60 -17.18
C SER A 92 0.21 12.63 -16.76
N SER A 93 0.70 12.76 -15.52
CA SER A 93 1.83 11.98 -14.99
C SER A 93 1.42 11.12 -13.79
N CYS A 94 1.21 9.83 -14.00
CA CYS A 94 0.80 8.85 -13.00
C CYS A 94 1.99 8.04 -12.48
N VAL A 95 1.91 7.65 -11.22
CA VAL A 95 2.77 6.62 -10.64
C VAL A 95 2.53 5.30 -11.36
N LEU A 96 3.62 4.70 -11.83
CA LEU A 96 3.68 3.38 -12.43
C LEU A 96 4.41 2.45 -11.46
N ALA A 97 3.85 1.27 -11.24
CA ALA A 97 4.34 0.27 -10.31
C ALA A 97 4.51 -1.09 -11.01
N PRO A 98 5.51 -1.25 -11.91
CA PRO A 98 5.77 -2.53 -12.56
C PRO A 98 6.20 -3.59 -11.53
N ALA A 99 5.98 -4.88 -11.82
CA ALA A 99 6.33 -5.97 -10.91
C ALA A 99 7.81 -5.96 -10.49
N ASP A 100 8.08 -6.22 -9.20
CA ASP A 100 9.43 -6.33 -8.61
C ASP A 100 10.37 -5.16 -8.92
N THR A 101 9.83 -3.95 -9.09
CA THR A 101 10.62 -2.76 -9.48
C THR A 101 10.27 -1.53 -8.67
N THR A 102 11.19 -0.58 -8.67
CA THR A 102 10.99 0.77 -8.13
C THR A 102 9.85 1.46 -8.87
N LEU A 103 8.97 2.12 -8.11
CA LEU A 103 7.91 2.94 -8.66
C LEU A 103 8.51 4.08 -9.49
N THR A 104 7.89 4.36 -10.63
CA THR A 104 8.27 5.47 -11.52
C THR A 104 7.06 6.34 -11.82
N THR A 105 7.23 7.43 -12.56
CA THR A 105 6.15 8.25 -13.09
C THR A 105 6.08 8.12 -14.60
N GLY A 106 4.88 8.09 -15.19
CA GLY A 106 4.70 8.01 -16.63
C GLY A 106 3.28 8.42 -17.04
N SER A 107 2.86 8.12 -18.26
CA SER A 107 1.54 8.56 -18.73
C SER A 107 0.40 7.88 -17.96
N CYS A 108 -0.62 8.64 -17.59
CA CYS A 108 -1.89 8.12 -17.06
C CYS A 108 -2.78 7.45 -18.14
N SER A 109 -2.36 7.45 -19.41
CA SER A 109 -3.17 6.90 -20.50
C SER A 109 -3.38 5.39 -20.34
N ASN A 110 -4.63 4.93 -20.47
CA ASN A 110 -5.01 3.52 -20.32
C ASN A 110 -4.63 2.91 -18.95
N ALA A 111 -4.67 3.72 -17.88
CA ALA A 111 -4.29 3.26 -16.54
C ALA A 111 -5.14 2.09 -16.02
N ALA A 112 -6.45 2.06 -16.31
CA ALA A 112 -7.36 1.05 -15.77
C ALA A 112 -6.88 -0.39 -16.06
N GLY A 113 -6.63 -1.16 -15.00
CA GLY A 113 -6.08 -2.52 -15.07
C GLY A 113 -4.59 -2.62 -15.41
N SER A 114 -3.86 -1.51 -15.50
CA SER A 114 -2.41 -1.48 -15.77
C SER A 114 -1.60 -1.43 -14.47
N ASP A 115 -0.29 -1.23 -14.61
CA ASP A 115 0.64 -0.88 -13.52
C ASP A 115 0.45 0.53 -12.94
N ALA A 116 -0.49 1.33 -13.45
CA ALA A 116 -0.86 2.65 -12.97
C ALA A 116 -2.19 2.67 -12.19
N ASP A 117 -2.83 1.51 -12.03
CA ASP A 117 -4.12 1.35 -11.36
C ASP A 117 -3.95 0.60 -10.03
N PHE A 118 -4.31 1.27 -8.95
CA PHE A 118 -4.12 0.79 -7.59
C PHE A 118 -5.47 0.50 -6.94
N ALA A 119 -5.65 -0.72 -6.48
CA ALA A 119 -6.69 -1.05 -5.51
C ALA A 119 -6.20 -0.63 -4.11
N ILE A 120 -6.96 0.24 -3.45
CA ILE A 120 -6.60 0.80 -2.14
C ILE A 120 -7.58 0.26 -1.09
N SER A 121 -7.03 -0.37 -0.04
CA SER A 121 -7.79 -0.93 1.08
C SER A 121 -7.14 -0.51 2.39
N CYS A 122 -7.90 0.10 3.29
CA CYS A 122 -7.38 0.72 4.51
C CYS A 122 -8.03 0.14 5.76
N SER A 123 -7.34 0.29 6.89
CA SER A 123 -7.89 -0.07 8.20
C SER A 123 -8.87 0.99 8.73
N SER A 124 -8.69 2.24 8.31
CA SER A 124 -9.60 3.35 8.65
C SER A 124 -9.68 4.34 7.50
N CYS A 125 -10.87 4.86 7.25
CA CYS A 125 -11.15 5.85 6.21
C CYS A 125 -12.07 6.91 6.82
N THR A 126 -11.67 8.16 6.64
CA THR A 126 -12.47 9.35 6.93
C THR A 126 -12.50 10.22 5.68
N ASP A 127 -13.24 11.32 5.72
CA ASP A 127 -13.36 12.21 4.56
C ASP A 127 -12.01 12.86 4.18
N THR A 128 -11.10 13.06 5.14
CA THR A 128 -9.84 13.80 4.95
C THR A 128 -8.59 12.96 5.18
N SER A 129 -8.74 11.71 5.66
CA SER A 129 -7.60 10.82 5.89
C SER A 129 -7.97 9.35 5.77
N ALA A 130 -7.04 8.55 5.28
CA ALA A 130 -7.13 7.10 5.26
C ALA A 130 -5.83 6.51 5.82
N THR A 131 -5.93 5.57 6.76
CA THR A 131 -4.76 5.08 7.50
C THR A 131 -4.57 3.57 7.41
N ALA A 132 -3.29 3.16 7.49
CA ALA A 132 -2.83 1.79 7.33
C ALA A 132 -3.42 1.15 6.07
N CYS A 133 -3.21 1.83 4.94
CA CYS A 133 -3.69 1.45 3.62
C CYS A 133 -2.68 0.56 2.90
N THR A 134 -3.18 -0.53 2.32
CA THR A 134 -2.45 -1.34 1.35
C THR A 134 -2.82 -0.87 -0.06
N LEU A 135 -1.79 -0.59 -0.88
CA LEU A 135 -1.94 -0.30 -2.30
C LEU A 135 -1.55 -1.55 -3.09
N THR A 136 -2.51 -2.16 -3.77
CA THR A 136 -2.29 -3.33 -4.63
C THR A 136 -2.36 -2.93 -6.10
N VAL A 137 -1.32 -3.26 -6.87
CA VAL A 137 -1.25 -2.96 -8.30
C VAL A 137 -2.16 -3.90 -9.08
N ALA A 138 -3.05 -3.36 -9.92
CA ALA A 138 -4.08 -4.14 -10.60
C ALA A 138 -3.49 -5.20 -11.55
N SER A 139 -2.41 -4.86 -12.28
CA SER A 139 -1.83 -5.75 -13.29
C SER A 139 -1.00 -6.91 -12.72
N THR A 140 -0.41 -6.73 -11.53
CA THR A 140 0.55 -7.71 -10.94
C THR A 140 0.03 -8.33 -9.65
N SER A 141 -0.98 -7.73 -9.02
CA SER A 141 -1.44 -8.08 -7.66
C SER A 141 -0.36 -7.94 -6.58
N GLU A 142 0.70 -7.18 -6.85
CA GLU A 142 1.74 -6.87 -5.88
C GLU A 142 1.39 -5.63 -5.06
N CYS A 143 1.99 -5.53 -3.87
CA CYS A 143 1.79 -4.42 -2.95
C CYS A 143 2.93 -3.42 -3.05
N VAL A 144 2.57 -2.13 -2.95
CA VAL A 144 3.57 -1.07 -2.84
C VAL A 144 4.23 -1.14 -1.46
N ASN A 145 5.56 -1.07 -1.44
CA ASN A 145 6.38 -1.36 -0.29
C ASN A 145 7.56 -0.38 -0.18
N VAL A 146 7.91 0.03 1.04
CA VAL A 146 9.23 0.62 1.33
C VAL A 146 10.18 -0.48 1.84
N PRO A 147 11.21 -0.86 1.08
CA PRO A 147 12.14 -1.89 1.50
C PRO A 147 13.06 -1.35 2.60
N GLY A 148 12.67 -1.59 3.86
CA GLY A 148 13.53 -1.31 5.03
C GLY A 148 13.88 0.17 5.17
N ASP A 149 13.13 0.86 6.00
CA ASP A 149 13.39 2.21 6.51
C ASP A 149 14.78 2.38 7.22
N SER A 150 15.56 1.30 7.33
CA SER A 150 16.86 1.25 7.99
C SER A 150 18.09 1.17 7.07
N ASP A 151 17.94 0.81 5.79
CA ASP A 151 19.10 0.44 4.93
C ASP A 151 19.55 1.56 3.97
N GLY A 152 18.95 2.75 4.09
CA GLY A 152 19.35 3.93 3.31
C GLY A 152 18.92 3.90 1.84
N ASN A 153 18.05 2.97 1.42
CA ASN A 153 17.39 3.03 0.12
C ASN A 153 15.97 3.62 0.26
N PRO A 154 15.74 4.88 -0.13
CA PRO A 154 14.42 5.50 -0.07
C PRO A 154 13.48 5.05 -1.20
N GLU A 155 13.92 4.18 -2.12
CA GLU A 155 13.11 3.78 -3.27
C GLU A 155 11.86 3.00 -2.85
N VAL A 156 10.69 3.51 -3.23
CA VAL A 156 9.43 2.78 -3.09
C VAL A 156 9.34 1.78 -4.23
N ARG A 157 9.00 0.52 -3.94
CA ARG A 157 8.93 -0.54 -4.94
C ARG A 157 7.72 -1.44 -4.75
N THR A 158 7.44 -2.28 -5.72
CA THR A 158 6.47 -3.36 -5.61
C THR A 158 7.11 -4.65 -5.07
N MET A 159 6.34 -5.42 -4.30
CA MET A 159 6.69 -6.77 -3.86
C MET A 159 5.41 -7.59 -3.60
N GLU A 160 5.55 -8.90 -3.41
CA GLU A 160 4.46 -9.76 -2.94
C GLU A 160 3.77 -9.17 -1.68
N CYS A 161 2.44 -9.17 -1.68
CA CYS A 161 1.64 -8.72 -0.56
C CYS A 161 1.78 -9.66 0.65
N THR A 162 2.40 -9.17 1.72
CA THR A 162 2.61 -9.93 2.96
C THR A 162 1.78 -9.36 4.12
N GLY A 163 1.26 -8.14 3.99
CA GLY A 163 0.62 -7.42 5.09
C GLY A 163 1.62 -6.86 6.11
N SER A 164 2.92 -6.82 5.77
CA SER A 164 3.94 -6.22 6.61
C SER A 164 3.70 -4.71 6.79
N PRO A 165 4.13 -4.11 7.92
CA PRO A 165 4.03 -2.66 8.12
C PRO A 165 4.65 -1.82 6.99
N GLN A 166 5.66 -2.33 6.29
CA GLN A 166 6.33 -1.68 5.17
C GLN A 166 5.45 -1.51 3.92
N GLN A 167 4.29 -2.17 3.90
CA GLN A 167 3.29 -2.12 2.84
C GLN A 167 2.06 -1.28 3.24
N LEU A 168 2.14 -0.60 4.38
CA LEU A 168 1.07 0.23 4.92
C LEU A 168 1.40 1.71 4.73
N TRP A 169 0.42 2.43 4.21
CA TRP A 169 0.55 3.84 3.82
C TRP A 169 -0.59 4.64 4.42
N ASP A 170 -0.32 5.89 4.76
CA ASP A 170 -1.33 6.84 5.21
C ASP A 170 -1.53 7.92 4.14
N PHE A 171 -2.79 8.27 3.91
CA PHE A 171 -3.21 9.35 3.03
C PHE A 171 -3.79 10.47 3.88
N THR A 172 -3.29 11.70 3.69
CA THR A 172 -3.78 12.89 4.40
C THR A 172 -4.04 14.01 3.41
N GLU A 173 -5.24 14.56 3.41
CA GLU A 173 -5.63 15.74 2.62
C GLU A 173 -4.81 16.98 3.02
N LEU A 174 -4.39 17.77 2.02
CA LEU A 174 -3.52 18.96 2.18
C LEU A 174 -4.24 20.28 1.86
#